data_AF-A0AA50VJ18-F1
#
_entry.id   AF-A0AA50VJ18-F1
#
_cell.length_a   1.000
_cell.length_b   1.000
_cell.length_c   1.000
_cell.angle_alpha   90.00
_cell.angle_beta   90.00
_cell.angle_gamma   90.00
#
_symmetry.space_group_name_H-M   'P 1'
#
loop_
_entity.id
_entity.type
_entity.pdbx_description
1 polymer ?
#
loop_
_entity_poly.entity_id
_entity_poly.type
_entity_poly.pdbx_seq_one_letter_code
_entity_poly.pdbx_strand_id
1 'polypeptide(L)'
;DESGPISPLHDIPLWADRAARLAHMVVEVPRWTNAKMEISLAEPLNPIKQDVKKGALRYVANVFPHHGYIWNYGALPQTWENPQHVDAGTQARGDNDPVDVIEIGARVAARGDVLPVKILGVLALIDEGETDWKLLAIDARDPAAPGLRGPADVE
;
A
#
# COMPACT_ATOMS: atom_id res chain seq x y z
N ASP A 1 -18.67 2.56 12.53
CA ASP A 1 -19.78 3.53 12.64
C ASP A 1 -21.07 2.75 12.89
N GLU A 2 -22.25 3.34 12.73
CA GLU A 2 -23.56 2.67 12.95
C GLU A 2 -23.76 1.41 12.07
N SER A 3 -22.94 1.22 11.03
CA SER A 3 -22.92 0.04 10.14
C SER A 3 -21.99 -1.10 10.61
N GLY A 4 -21.22 -0.90 11.69
CA GLY A 4 -20.25 -1.89 12.18
C GLY A 4 -18.89 -1.88 11.44
N PRO A 5 -18.00 -2.83 11.76
CA PRO A 5 -16.71 -2.96 11.08
C PRO A 5 -16.87 -3.53 9.66
N ILE A 6 -16.00 -3.11 8.75
CA ILE A 6 -15.94 -3.59 7.35
C ILE A 6 -14.55 -4.18 7.06
N SER A 7 -14.46 -5.00 6.02
CA SER A 7 -13.18 -5.50 5.52
C SER A 7 -12.40 -4.41 4.77
N PRO A 8 -11.17 -4.06 5.18
CA PRO A 8 -10.34 -3.15 4.41
C PRO A 8 -9.86 -3.77 3.09
N LEU A 9 -9.92 -5.09 2.94
CA LEU A 9 -9.55 -5.77 1.71
C LEU A 9 -10.69 -5.77 0.69
N HIS A 10 -11.91 -6.06 1.13
CA HIS A 10 -13.02 -6.38 0.24
C HIS A 10 -14.08 -5.29 0.15
N ASP A 11 -14.36 -4.58 1.26
CA ASP A 11 -15.53 -3.72 1.38
C ASP A 11 -15.24 -2.25 1.07
N ILE A 12 -13.98 -1.83 1.12
CA ILE A 12 -13.56 -0.50 0.65
C ILE A 12 -13.48 -0.54 -0.88
N PRO A 13 -14.23 0.32 -1.61
CA PRO A 13 -14.17 0.33 -3.06
C PRO A 13 -12.77 0.71 -3.55
N LEU A 14 -12.27 0.04 -4.59
CA LEU A 14 -10.99 0.41 -5.21
C LEU A 14 -10.95 1.88 -5.67
N TRP A 15 -12.05 2.37 -6.26
CA TRP A 15 -12.10 3.71 -6.83
C TRP A 15 -12.78 4.69 -5.87
N ALA A 16 -12.06 5.74 -5.48
CA ALA A 16 -12.64 6.91 -4.82
C ALA A 16 -13.41 7.78 -5.82
N ASP A 17 -12.82 7.96 -7.00
CA ASP A 17 -13.44 8.60 -8.15
C ASP A 17 -12.84 8.02 -9.43
N ARG A 18 -13.61 7.19 -10.14
CA ARG A 18 -13.14 6.55 -11.37
C ARG A 18 -12.97 7.55 -12.53
N ALA A 19 -13.76 8.63 -12.57
CA ALA A 19 -13.66 9.65 -13.62
C ALA A 19 -12.40 10.50 -13.44
N ALA A 20 -12.07 10.85 -12.19
CA ALA A 20 -10.83 11.54 -11.84
C ALA A 20 -9.60 10.61 -11.71
N ARG A 21 -9.79 9.30 -11.89
CA ARG A 21 -8.75 8.26 -11.73
C ARG A 21 -8.09 8.28 -10.34
N LEU A 22 -8.89 8.49 -9.30
CA LEU A 22 -8.49 8.44 -7.90
C LEU A 22 -8.85 7.08 -7.31
N ALA A 23 -7.87 6.40 -6.73
CA ALA A 23 -8.05 5.13 -6.02
C ALA A 23 -8.13 5.37 -4.51
N HIS A 24 -8.82 4.50 -3.78
CA HIS A 24 -8.64 4.43 -2.33
C HIS A 24 -7.35 3.65 -2.03
N MET A 25 -6.53 4.18 -1.13
CA MET A 25 -5.43 3.47 -0.50
C MET A 25 -5.79 3.25 0.96
N VAL A 26 -5.58 2.03 1.47
CA VAL A 26 -5.65 1.73 2.90
C VAL A 26 -4.25 1.82 3.47
N VAL A 27 -4.03 2.71 4.44
CA VAL A 27 -2.71 2.90 5.07
C VAL A 27 -2.46 1.84 6.15
N GLU A 28 -1.36 1.10 6.04
CA GLU A 28 -0.99 0.06 7.01
C GLU A 28 0.15 0.53 7.93
N VAL A 29 1.17 1.14 7.34
CA VAL A 29 2.39 1.59 8.05
C VAL A 29 2.58 3.09 7.84
N PRO A 30 2.36 3.92 8.88
CA PRO A 30 2.71 5.33 8.86
C PRO A 30 4.20 5.55 8.58
N ARG A 31 4.51 6.62 7.82
CA ARG A 31 5.90 7.02 7.55
C ARG A 31 6.70 7.17 8.86
N TRP A 32 7.96 6.74 8.81
CA TRP A 32 8.95 6.72 9.90
C TRP A 32 8.60 5.83 11.08
N THR A 33 7.81 4.78 10.83
CA THR A 33 7.56 3.72 11.82
C THR A 33 8.16 2.39 11.34
N ASN A 34 8.36 1.45 12.27
CA ASN A 34 9.07 0.19 12.02
C ASN A 34 8.19 -1.05 12.10
N ALA A 35 7.05 -0.98 12.78
CA ALA A 35 6.18 -2.14 12.94
C ALA A 35 5.66 -2.58 11.57
N LYS A 36 5.93 -3.83 11.17
CA LYS A 36 5.40 -4.36 9.90
C LYS A 36 3.93 -4.70 10.11
N MET A 37 3.06 -3.92 9.49
CA MET A 37 1.61 -4.06 9.62
C MET A 37 1.04 -4.38 8.27
N GLU A 38 0.04 -5.23 8.26
CA GLU A 38 -0.55 -5.76 7.03
C GLU A 38 -2.04 -6.07 7.26
N ILE A 39 -2.83 -5.90 6.21
CA ILE A 39 -4.18 -6.44 6.08
C ILE A 39 -4.10 -7.96 6.21
N SER A 40 -4.77 -8.52 7.23
CA SER A 40 -4.75 -9.96 7.46
C SER A 40 -5.62 -10.71 6.45
N LEU A 41 -5.01 -11.53 5.59
CA LEU A 41 -5.78 -12.38 4.65
C LEU A 41 -6.52 -13.53 5.35
N ALA A 42 -6.06 -13.93 6.55
CA ALA A 42 -6.56 -15.11 7.25
C ALA A 42 -7.68 -14.82 8.27
N GLU A 43 -7.85 -13.56 8.67
CA GLU A 43 -8.82 -13.19 9.71
C GLU A 43 -10.12 -12.63 9.10
N PRO A 44 -11.29 -12.95 9.70
CA PRO A 44 -12.55 -12.36 9.27
C PRO A 44 -12.49 -10.83 9.29
N LEU A 45 -13.04 -10.19 8.25
CA LEU A 45 -12.99 -8.74 8.04
C LEU A 45 -11.57 -8.17 7.88
N ASN A 46 -10.57 -9.01 7.62
CA ASN A 46 -9.22 -8.63 7.22
C ASN A 46 -8.60 -7.46 8.01
N PRO A 47 -8.62 -7.46 9.35
CA PRO A 47 -8.08 -6.34 10.13
C PRO A 47 -6.59 -6.14 9.85
N ILE A 48 -6.13 -4.90 9.96
CA ILE A 48 -4.69 -4.59 9.92
C ILE A 48 -4.07 -5.08 11.23
N LYS A 49 -3.08 -5.97 11.12
CA LYS A 49 -2.36 -6.51 12.27
C LYS A 49 -0.86 -6.52 12.04
N GLN A 50 -0.09 -6.66 13.12
CA GLN A 50 1.36 -6.74 13.01
C GLN A 50 1.76 -8.16 12.59
N ASP A 51 2.65 -8.26 11.60
CA ASP A 51 3.26 -9.52 11.18
C ASP A 51 4.02 -10.17 12.36
N VAL A 52 3.92 -11.50 12.46
CA VAL A 52 4.59 -12.31 13.49
C VAL A 52 5.54 -13.28 12.81
N LYS A 53 6.85 -13.05 12.97
CA LYS A 53 7.90 -13.92 12.42
C LYS A 53 8.58 -14.66 13.57
N LYS A 54 8.59 -16.00 13.50
CA LYS A 54 9.18 -16.89 14.52
C LYS A 54 8.65 -16.63 15.95
N GLY A 55 7.35 -16.35 16.05
CA GLY A 55 6.67 -16.12 17.33
C GLY A 55 6.91 -14.74 17.96
N ALA A 56 7.60 -13.83 17.27
CA ALA A 56 7.82 -12.46 17.71
C ALA A 56 7.22 -11.44 16.73
N LEU A 57 6.80 -10.29 17.25
CA LEU A 57 6.33 -9.16 16.44
C LEU A 57 7.46 -8.69 15.52
N ARG A 58 7.16 -8.56 14.21
CA ARG A 58 8.14 -8.16 13.21
C ARG A 58 8.27 -6.64 13.14
N TYR A 59 9.52 -6.19 13.08
CA TYR A 59 9.89 -4.81 12.83
C TYR A 59 10.86 -4.75 11.65
N VAL A 60 10.65 -3.81 10.74
CA VAL A 60 11.61 -3.47 9.70
C VAL A 60 12.76 -2.68 10.32
N ALA A 61 13.99 -3.10 10.03
CA ALA A 61 15.19 -2.45 10.56
C ALA A 61 15.43 -1.09 9.89
N ASN A 62 16.08 -0.18 10.61
CA ASN A 62 16.59 1.05 10.02
C ASN A 62 17.82 0.74 9.18
N VAL A 63 17.80 1.13 7.91
CA VAL A 63 18.94 1.02 6.99
C VAL A 63 19.38 2.43 6.64
N PHE A 64 20.54 2.86 7.15
CA PHE A 64 21.05 4.22 6.98
C PHE A 64 21.02 4.67 5.50
N PRO A 65 20.57 5.90 5.20
CA PRO A 65 20.19 7.00 6.10
C PRO A 65 18.71 6.98 6.55
N HIS A 66 17.98 5.90 6.29
CA HIS A 66 16.53 5.84 6.46
C HIS A 66 16.11 5.47 7.89
N HIS A 67 14.94 5.95 8.29
CA HIS A 67 14.26 5.61 9.54
C HIS A 67 12.91 4.95 9.22
N GLY A 68 12.80 3.66 9.52
CA GLY A 68 11.60 2.86 9.23
C GLY A 68 11.20 2.90 7.76
N TYR A 69 9.89 2.85 7.53
CA TYR A 69 9.31 3.11 6.21
C TYR A 69 9.42 4.60 5.88
N ILE A 70 10.02 4.96 4.74
CA ILE A 70 10.23 6.37 4.38
C ILE A 70 9.05 7.01 3.63
N TRP A 71 7.92 6.29 3.54
CA TRP A 71 6.65 6.73 2.96
C TRP A 71 5.49 6.27 3.82
N ASN A 72 4.29 6.81 3.61
CA ASN A 72 3.09 6.12 4.07
C ASN A 72 2.92 4.89 3.19
N TYR A 73 2.83 3.72 3.82
CA TYR A 73 2.78 2.43 3.12
C TYR A 73 1.45 1.74 3.40
N GLY A 74 0.94 1.05 2.40
CA GLY A 74 -0.27 0.26 2.50
C GLY A 74 -0.63 -0.34 1.15
N ALA A 75 -1.91 -0.60 0.92
CA ALA A 75 -2.34 -1.32 -0.28
C ALA A 75 -3.63 -0.74 -0.90
N LEU A 76 -3.88 -1.10 -2.17
CA LEU A 76 -5.16 -0.86 -2.81
C LEU A 76 -6.16 -1.97 -2.45
N PRO A 77 -7.36 -1.63 -1.91
CA PRO A 77 -8.38 -2.62 -1.64
C PRO A 77 -8.94 -3.18 -2.95
N GLN A 78 -9.57 -4.36 -2.88
CA GLN A 78 -10.15 -5.06 -4.03
C GLN A 78 -9.14 -5.34 -5.17
N THR A 79 -7.88 -5.52 -4.82
CA THR A 79 -6.82 -5.98 -5.72
C THR A 79 -6.16 -7.23 -5.15
N TRP A 80 -5.45 -7.98 -6.01
CA TRP A 80 -4.77 -9.21 -5.62
C TRP A 80 -3.72 -9.60 -6.65
N GLU A 81 -2.47 -9.73 -6.22
CA GLU A 81 -1.35 -10.28 -6.98
C GLU A 81 -1.48 -11.81 -7.02
N ASN A 82 -2.12 -12.32 -8.07
CA ASN A 82 -2.46 -13.74 -8.15
C ASN A 82 -1.19 -14.64 -8.18
N PRO A 83 -0.97 -15.52 -7.19
CA PRO A 83 0.23 -16.39 -7.10
C PRO A 83 0.24 -17.53 -8.13
N GLN A 84 -0.83 -17.68 -8.91
CA GLN A 84 -0.93 -18.64 -10.00
C GLN A 84 -0.64 -18.00 -11.37
N HIS A 85 -0.60 -16.68 -11.43
CA HIS A 85 -0.26 -15.93 -12.64
C HIS A 85 1.23 -15.62 -12.65
N VAL A 86 1.90 -15.83 -13.79
CA VAL A 86 3.28 -15.36 -14.02
C VAL A 86 3.21 -14.06 -14.79
N ASP A 87 3.65 -12.97 -14.17
CA ASP A 87 3.66 -11.65 -14.80
C ASP A 87 4.71 -11.58 -15.91
N ALA A 88 4.37 -10.92 -17.02
CA ALA A 88 5.23 -10.84 -18.19
C ALA A 88 6.41 -9.86 -18.01
N GLY A 89 6.27 -8.85 -17.14
CA GLY A 89 7.29 -7.85 -16.86
C GLY A 89 8.37 -8.36 -15.90
N THR A 90 7.98 -9.16 -14.90
CA THR A 90 8.90 -9.69 -13.88
C THR A 90 9.32 -11.15 -14.13
N GLN A 91 8.55 -11.90 -14.92
CA GLN A 91 8.69 -13.36 -15.08
C GLN A 91 8.53 -14.14 -13.76
N ALA A 92 7.85 -13.54 -12.77
CA ALA A 92 7.60 -14.12 -11.45
C ALA A 92 6.10 -14.24 -11.17
N ARG A 93 5.74 -15.06 -10.18
CA ARG A 93 4.36 -15.20 -9.70
C ARG A 93 4.00 -14.09 -8.73
N GLY A 94 2.73 -13.68 -8.65
CA GLY A 94 2.28 -12.71 -7.64
C GLY A 94 2.54 -13.19 -6.21
N ASP A 95 2.76 -12.25 -5.30
CA ASP A 95 3.05 -12.49 -3.87
C ASP A 95 1.83 -12.88 -3.02
N ASN A 96 0.65 -13.01 -3.65
CA ASN A 96 -0.62 -13.36 -3.03
C ASN A 96 -1.24 -12.28 -2.14
N ASP A 97 -0.73 -11.05 -2.16
CA ASP A 97 -1.24 -9.92 -1.39
C ASP A 97 -1.96 -8.89 -2.29
N PRO A 98 -2.66 -7.89 -1.72
CA PRO A 98 -3.21 -6.78 -2.48
C PRO A 98 -2.06 -5.88 -2.99
N VAL A 99 -2.27 -5.21 -4.12
CA VAL A 99 -1.22 -4.39 -4.75
C VAL A 99 -0.79 -3.26 -3.81
N ASP A 100 0.51 -3.18 -3.56
CA ASP A 100 1.10 -2.25 -2.62
C ASP A 100 1.18 -0.81 -3.16
N VAL A 101 1.14 0.14 -2.22
CA VAL A 101 1.16 1.57 -2.48
C VAL A 101 2.18 2.27 -1.58
N ILE A 102 3.01 3.07 -2.22
CA ILE A 102 3.94 4.02 -1.61
C ILE A 102 3.36 5.42 -1.82
N GLU A 103 2.85 6.02 -0.75
CA GLU A 103 2.26 7.38 -0.77
C GLU A 103 3.25 8.43 -0.26
N ILE A 104 3.54 9.42 -1.12
CA ILE A 104 4.68 10.34 -0.96
C ILE A 104 4.31 11.73 -0.43
N GLY A 105 3.05 11.97 -0.10
CA GLY A 105 2.56 13.26 0.39
C GLY A 105 3.22 13.70 1.69
N ALA A 106 3.11 14.99 1.99
CA ALA A 106 3.79 15.60 3.14
C ALA A 106 3.23 15.12 4.49
N ARG A 107 1.95 14.75 4.56
CA ARG A 107 1.30 14.28 5.80
C ARG A 107 1.81 12.88 6.18
N VAL A 108 2.12 12.66 7.46
CA VAL A 108 2.23 11.30 8.01
C VAL A 108 0.81 10.81 8.32
N ALA A 109 0.32 9.83 7.55
CA ALA A 109 -1.03 9.30 7.69
C ALA A 109 -1.14 8.35 8.90
N ALA A 110 -2.35 8.18 9.43
CA ALA A 110 -2.58 7.20 10.50
C ALA A 110 -2.83 5.82 9.91
N ARG A 111 -2.50 4.78 10.68
CA ARG A 111 -2.85 3.40 10.32
C ARG A 111 -4.37 3.25 10.25
N GLY A 112 -4.85 2.61 9.18
CA GLY A 112 -6.27 2.47 8.87
C GLY A 112 -6.89 3.69 8.20
N ASP A 113 -6.13 4.77 7.97
CA ASP A 113 -6.62 5.86 7.11
C ASP A 113 -6.91 5.32 5.71
N VAL A 114 -8.02 5.77 5.13
CA VAL A 114 -8.37 5.52 3.74
C VAL A 114 -8.17 6.82 2.97
N LEU A 115 -7.17 6.86 2.10
CA LEU A 115 -6.77 8.06 1.36
C LEU A 115 -7.23 7.97 -0.10
N PRO A 116 -7.87 9.02 -0.66
CA PRO A 116 -8.02 9.13 -2.10
C PRO A 116 -6.67 9.52 -2.69
N VAL A 117 -6.04 8.61 -3.45
CA VAL A 117 -4.71 8.81 -4.01
C VAL A 117 -4.74 8.88 -5.53
N LYS A 118 -3.85 9.69 -6.09
CA LYS A 118 -3.52 9.68 -7.51
C LYS A 118 -2.30 8.79 -7.73
N ILE A 119 -2.41 7.83 -8.63
CA ILE A 119 -1.29 6.97 -9.05
C ILE A 119 -0.41 7.74 -10.03
N LEU A 120 0.88 7.82 -9.71
CA LEU A 120 1.90 8.53 -10.49
C LEU A 120 2.74 7.58 -11.32
N GLY A 121 2.97 6.35 -10.84
CA GLY A 121 3.83 5.38 -11.50
C GLY A 121 3.85 4.05 -10.75
N VAL A 122 4.78 3.18 -11.13
CA VAL A 122 4.93 1.85 -10.52
C VAL A 122 6.39 1.41 -10.57
N LEU A 123 6.82 0.67 -9.54
CA LEU A 123 8.09 -0.05 -9.49
C LEU A 123 7.81 -1.57 -9.52
N ALA A 124 8.54 -2.29 -10.37
CA ALA A 124 8.52 -3.75 -10.43
C ALA A 124 9.53 -4.33 -9.43
N LEU A 125 9.13 -4.51 -8.17
CA LEU A 125 9.97 -5.22 -7.21
C LEU A 125 9.82 -6.73 -7.43
N ILE A 126 10.95 -7.44 -7.32
CA ILE A 126 10.96 -8.89 -7.16
C ILE A 126 11.36 -9.15 -5.71
N ASP A 127 10.39 -9.46 -4.84
CA ASP A 127 10.66 -9.76 -3.43
C ASP A 127 10.70 -11.27 -3.22
N GLU A 128 11.84 -11.79 -2.75
CA GLU A 128 12.09 -13.22 -2.54
C GLU A 128 11.71 -14.16 -3.73
N GLY A 129 11.65 -13.63 -4.96
CA GLY A 129 11.30 -14.37 -6.18
C GLY A 129 9.85 -14.21 -6.65
N GLU A 130 9.07 -13.36 -5.98
CA GLU A 130 7.67 -13.05 -6.28
C GLU A 130 7.54 -11.65 -6.89
N THR A 131 6.56 -11.48 -7.76
CA THR A 131 6.15 -10.18 -8.31
C THR A 131 5.48 -9.39 -7.21
N ASP A 132 6.06 -8.24 -6.91
CA ASP A 132 5.62 -7.37 -5.83
C ASP A 132 5.56 -5.93 -6.35
N TRP A 133 4.42 -5.56 -6.96
CA TRP A 133 4.28 -4.25 -7.58
C TRP A 133 4.12 -3.15 -6.52
N LYS A 134 5.01 -2.14 -6.54
CA LYS A 134 4.89 -0.97 -5.68
C LYS A 134 4.37 0.22 -6.47
N LEU A 135 3.10 0.57 -6.29
CA LEU A 135 2.51 1.76 -6.90
C LEU A 135 3.05 3.02 -6.22
N LEU A 136 3.50 3.98 -7.02
CA LEU A 136 3.87 5.30 -6.55
C LEU A 136 2.62 6.20 -6.59
N ALA A 137 2.24 6.78 -5.46
CA ALA A 137 1.03 7.57 -5.36
C ALA A 137 1.20 8.82 -4.48
N ILE A 138 0.25 9.76 -4.58
CA ILE A 138 0.14 10.91 -3.69
C ILE A 138 -1.32 11.13 -3.29
N ASP A 139 -1.58 11.49 -2.03
CA ASP A 139 -2.90 11.91 -1.57
C ASP A 139 -3.39 13.07 -2.45
N ALA A 140 -4.60 12.94 -3.01
CA ALA A 140 -5.19 13.96 -3.88
C ALA A 140 -5.40 15.31 -3.17
N ARG A 141 -5.37 15.33 -1.83
CA ARG A 141 -5.48 16.52 -0.98
C ARG A 141 -4.13 17.13 -0.65
N ASP A 142 -3.01 16.50 -1.02
CA ASP A 142 -1.69 17.07 -0.80
C ASP A 142 -1.51 18.35 -1.62
N PRO A 143 -0.94 19.44 -1.07
CA PRO A 143 -0.70 20.68 -1.81
C PRO A 143 0.16 20.51 -3.08
N ALA A 144 1.05 19.53 -3.13
CA ALA A 144 1.87 19.24 -4.29
C ALA A 144 1.13 18.41 -5.35
N ALA A 145 0.04 17.72 -4.99
CA ALA A 145 -0.66 16.82 -5.89
C ALA A 145 -1.04 17.45 -7.23
N PRO A 146 -1.54 18.70 -7.36
CA PRO A 146 -1.85 19.30 -8.66
C PRO A 146 -0.66 19.39 -9.62
N GLY A 147 0.57 19.46 -9.10
CA GLY A 147 1.81 19.55 -9.87
C GLY A 147 2.34 18.21 -10.38
N LEU A 148 1.97 17.09 -9.75
CA LEU A 148 2.50 15.76 -10.08
C LEU A 148 1.58 15.00 -11.03
N ARG A 149 2.02 14.64 -12.23
CA ARG A 149 1.19 13.95 -13.24
C ARG A 149 1.71 12.57 -13.60
N GLY A 150 3.00 12.33 -13.39
CA GLY A 150 3.64 11.04 -13.60
C GLY A 150 4.92 10.90 -12.79
N PRO A 151 5.72 9.85 -13.03
CA PRO A 151 6.91 9.59 -12.24
C PRO A 151 8.01 10.64 -12.49
N ALA A 152 8.03 11.25 -13.68
CA ALA A 152 9.02 12.29 -14.03
C ALA A 152 8.84 13.59 -13.25
N ASP A 153 7.65 13.88 -12.71
CA ASP A 153 7.40 15.09 -11.92
C ASP A 153 7.82 14.92 -10.45
N VAL A 154 8.20 13.70 -10.05
CA VAL A 154 8.61 13.36 -8.68
C VAL A 154 10.10 13.66 -8.44
N GLU A 155 10.90 13.71 -9.51
CA GLU A 155 12.35 13.99 -9.47
C GLU A 155 12.70 15.48 -9.38
#